data_AF-A0A2E4M6L0-F1
#
_entry.id   AF-A0A2E4M6L0-F1
#
_cell.length_a   1.000
_cell.length_b   1.000
_cell.length_c   1.000
_cell.angle_alpha   90.00
_cell.angle_beta   90.00
_cell.angle_gamma   90.00
#
_symmetry.space_group_name_H-M   'P 1'
#
loop_
_entity.id
_entity.type
_entity.pdbx_description
1 polymer ?
#
loop_
_entity_poly.entity_id
_entity_poly.type
_entity_poly.pdbx_seq_one_letter_code
_entity_poly.pdbx_strand_id
1 'polypeptide(L)'
;MNKTVIGIVAITGISALVAFGTGMFDNSGSDDPDLLDNGQLATHARTVETETGGVPHHEPIQYRAKDSRPAITKPEFIPGATAQIAGGTKGIGVAINGKARFYPLYILQYHQVINDTLEDCAIACSY
;
A
#
# COMPACT_ATOMS: atom_id res chain seq x y z
N MET A 1 16.36 55.10 -5.12
CA MET A 1 15.41 56.01 -5.78
C MET A 1 15.47 55.72 -7.27
N ASN A 2 14.33 55.35 -7.88
CA ASN A 2 13.99 55.38 -9.32
C ASN A 2 13.66 54.05 -10.05
N LYS A 3 12.36 53.74 -10.00
CA LYS A 3 11.41 53.41 -11.09
C LYS A 3 11.51 52.05 -11.81
N THR A 4 10.58 51.19 -11.39
CA THR A 4 9.86 50.14 -12.14
C THR A 4 9.40 50.60 -13.53
N VAL A 5 9.35 49.69 -14.52
CA VAL A 5 8.19 49.41 -15.42
C VAL A 5 8.56 48.45 -16.57
N ILE A 6 7.84 47.30 -16.61
CA ILE A 6 7.18 46.59 -17.75
C ILE A 6 8.03 46.37 -19.02
N GLY A 7 8.26 45.17 -19.58
CA GLY A 7 7.48 43.93 -19.62
C GLY A 7 7.35 43.51 -21.10
N ILE A 8 8.02 42.43 -21.51
CA ILE A 8 7.73 41.70 -22.76
C ILE A 8 7.90 40.21 -22.47
N VAL A 9 6.78 39.52 -22.27
CA VAL A 9 6.69 38.06 -22.25
C VAL A 9 6.60 37.61 -23.70
N ALA A 10 7.72 37.18 -24.28
CA ALA A 10 7.73 36.48 -25.55
C ALA A 10 7.61 34.98 -25.26
N ILE A 11 6.38 34.46 -25.26
CA ILE A 11 6.13 33.02 -25.32
C ILE A 11 6.36 32.59 -26.77
N THR A 12 7.61 32.23 -27.09
CA THR A 12 7.90 31.46 -28.30
C THR A 12 7.61 29.99 -28.00
N GLY A 13 6.45 29.52 -28.47
CA GLY A 13 6.12 28.11 -28.51
C GLY A 13 7.09 27.39 -29.44
N ILE A 14 7.92 26.52 -28.86
CA ILE A 14 8.70 25.55 -29.64
C ILE A 14 7.87 24.28 -29.70
N SER A 15 7.12 24.17 -30.79
CA SER A 15 6.52 22.93 -31.28
C SER A 15 7.63 22.05 -31.85
N ALA A 16 8.42 21.40 -30.99
CA ALA A 16 9.37 20.38 -31.42
C ALA A 16 8.65 19.02 -31.48
N LEU A 17 7.81 18.84 -32.51
CA LEU A 17 7.42 17.53 -32.99
C LEU A 17 8.62 16.97 -33.77
N VAL A 18 9.57 16.36 -33.05
CA VAL A 18 10.66 15.60 -33.67
C VAL A 18 10.46 14.14 -33.30
N ALA A 19 10.15 13.36 -34.33
CA ALA A 19 9.99 11.93 -34.34
C ALA A 19 11.17 11.23 -33.62
N PHE A 20 10.97 10.88 -32.36
CA PHE A 20 11.83 9.95 -31.64
C PHE A 20 11.23 8.55 -31.80
N GLY A 21 11.72 7.84 -32.82
CA GLY A 21 11.76 6.38 -32.90
C GLY A 21 10.44 5.63 -32.79
N THR A 22 9.72 5.47 -33.91
CA THR A 22 8.83 4.32 -34.15
C THR A 22 9.65 3.02 -34.32
N GLY A 23 10.60 2.78 -33.42
CA GLY A 23 11.55 1.66 -33.46
C GLY A 23 12.11 1.27 -32.09
N MET A 24 11.45 1.68 -30.99
CA MET A 24 11.88 1.33 -29.62
C MET A 24 10.96 0.36 -28.89
N PHE A 25 9.94 -0.18 -29.55
CA PHE A 25 9.16 -1.29 -29.03
C PHE A 25 9.11 -2.37 -30.10
N ASP A 26 10.24 -3.02 -30.33
CA ASP A 26 10.23 -4.35 -30.91
C ASP A 26 9.66 -5.26 -29.81
N ASN A 27 8.35 -5.47 -29.83
CA ASN A 27 7.70 -6.46 -28.95
C ASN A 27 7.91 -7.85 -29.54
N SER A 28 9.16 -8.22 -29.75
CA SER A 28 9.60 -9.60 -29.78
C SER A 28 9.55 -10.06 -28.32
N GLY A 29 8.35 -10.44 -27.86
CA GLY A 29 8.22 -11.15 -26.59
C GLY A 29 9.25 -12.27 -26.59
N SER A 30 10.08 -12.33 -25.56
CA SER A 30 11.05 -13.39 -25.42
C SER A 30 10.33 -14.73 -25.44
N ASP A 31 10.77 -15.67 -26.28
CA ASP A 31 10.33 -17.07 -26.25
C ASP A 31 10.72 -17.79 -24.94
N ASP A 32 11.33 -17.06 -24.00
CA ASP A 32 11.62 -17.48 -22.64
C ASP A 32 10.36 -17.29 -21.77
N PRO A 33 9.74 -18.38 -21.29
CA PRO A 33 8.51 -18.33 -20.50
C PRO A 33 8.67 -17.59 -19.16
N ASP A 34 9.91 -17.34 -18.73
CA ASP A 34 10.24 -16.75 -17.43
C ASP A 34 10.63 -15.26 -17.50
N LEU A 35 10.53 -14.62 -18.67
CA LEU A 35 10.83 -13.19 -18.83
C LEU A 35 9.54 -12.35 -18.83
N LEU A 36 9.50 -11.32 -17.99
CA LEU A 36 8.40 -10.35 -17.95
C LEU A 36 8.52 -9.33 -19.10
N ASP A 37 7.40 -8.75 -19.53
CA ASP A 37 7.31 -7.75 -20.62
C ASP A 37 8.23 -6.52 -20.46
N ASN A 38 8.74 -6.27 -19.26
CA ASN A 38 9.67 -5.17 -18.96
C ASN A 38 11.16 -5.59 -18.98
N GLY A 39 11.47 -6.80 -19.47
CA GLY A 39 12.82 -7.34 -19.59
C GLY A 39 13.43 -7.80 -18.26
N GLN A 40 12.65 -7.84 -17.17
CA GLN A 40 13.09 -8.45 -15.92
C GLN A 40 12.78 -9.95 -15.95
N LEU A 41 13.74 -10.78 -15.53
CA LEU A 41 13.45 -12.17 -15.16
C LEU A 41 12.34 -12.15 -14.11
N ALA A 42 11.30 -12.97 -14.31
CA ALA A 42 10.29 -13.25 -13.31
C ALA A 42 11.04 -13.79 -12.09
N THR A 43 11.36 -12.90 -11.16
CA THR A 43 12.18 -13.24 -10.01
C THR A 43 11.36 -14.22 -9.18
N HIS A 44 11.72 -15.49 -9.34
CA HIS A 44 11.41 -16.63 -8.51
C HIS A 44 10.30 -16.35 -7.49
N ALA A 45 9.07 -16.71 -7.85
CA ALA A 45 8.29 -17.45 -6.87
C ALA A 45 9.07 -18.75 -6.56
N ARG A 46 10.01 -18.64 -5.62
CA ARG A 46 10.36 -19.68 -4.65
C ARG A 46 10.92 -21.01 -5.22
N THR A 47 12.17 -21.03 -5.66
CA THR A 47 12.98 -22.25 -5.50
C THR A 47 13.31 -22.36 -4.01
N VAL A 48 12.55 -23.18 -3.28
CA VAL A 48 12.66 -23.30 -1.83
C VAL A 48 13.79 -24.27 -1.49
N GLU A 49 15.02 -23.78 -1.47
CA GLU A 49 15.92 -24.26 -0.42
C GLU A 49 15.72 -23.29 0.73
N THR A 50 15.32 -23.78 1.91
CA THR A 50 15.37 -22.92 3.11
C THR A 50 16.83 -22.48 3.32
N GLU A 51 17.06 -21.41 4.08
CA GLU A 51 18.42 -20.96 4.43
C GLU A 51 19.27 -22.06 5.13
N THR A 52 18.64 -23.16 5.53
CA THR A 52 19.25 -24.36 6.12
C THR A 52 19.43 -25.52 5.13
N GLY A 53 19.20 -25.34 3.83
CA GLY A 53 19.27 -26.39 2.80
C GLY A 53 18.10 -27.38 2.82
N GLY A 54 16.95 -26.98 3.38
CA GLY A 54 15.75 -27.81 3.44
C GLY A 54 14.94 -27.66 2.15
N VAL A 55 14.73 -28.77 1.45
CA VAL A 55 13.80 -28.85 0.31
C VAL A 55 12.40 -29.13 0.85
N PRO A 56 11.40 -28.24 0.69
CA PRO A 56 10.05 -28.53 1.14
C PRO A 56 9.46 -29.58 0.23
N HIS A 57 8.88 -30.61 0.83
CA HIS A 57 8.19 -31.64 0.08
C HIS A 57 6.88 -31.12 -0.54
N HIS A 58 6.32 -30.01 -0.03
CA HIS A 58 5.04 -29.44 -0.48
C HIS A 58 5.19 -27.93 -0.63
N GLU A 59 4.59 -27.37 -1.68
CA GLU A 59 4.47 -25.92 -1.83
C GLU A 59 3.64 -25.35 -0.65
N PRO A 60 3.92 -24.12 -0.19
CA PRO A 60 3.05 -23.46 0.77
C PRO A 60 1.64 -23.38 0.21
N ILE A 61 0.70 -24.03 0.90
CA ILE A 61 -0.70 -23.91 0.55
C ILE A 61 -1.15 -22.51 0.95
N GLN A 62 -1.22 -21.63 -0.03
CA GLN A 62 -1.73 -20.28 0.17
C GLN A 62 -3.26 -20.35 0.32
N TYR A 63 -3.73 -20.38 1.57
CA TYR A 63 -5.18 -20.45 1.89
C TYR A 63 -5.98 -19.23 1.39
N ARG A 64 -5.33 -18.08 1.18
CA ARG A 64 -5.96 -16.86 0.71
C ARG A 64 -5.02 -16.06 -0.18
N ALA A 65 -5.55 -15.39 -1.21
CA ALA A 65 -4.78 -14.48 -2.06
C ALA A 65 -3.98 -13.48 -1.21
N LYS A 66 -2.81 -13.08 -1.69
CA LYS A 66 -1.98 -12.08 -1.02
C LYS A 66 -2.80 -10.78 -0.93
N ASP A 67 -2.70 -10.07 0.19
CA ASP A 67 -3.36 -8.76 0.40
C ASP A 67 -4.91 -8.77 0.34
N SER A 68 -5.51 -9.95 0.46
CA SER A 68 -6.96 -10.20 0.41
C SER A 68 -7.75 -9.78 1.65
N ARG A 69 -7.11 -9.20 2.67
CA ARG A 69 -7.79 -8.65 3.85
C ARG A 69 -7.71 -7.13 3.76
N PRO A 70 -8.81 -6.44 3.48
CA PRO A 70 -8.76 -5.00 3.31
C PRO A 70 -8.43 -4.31 4.64
N ALA A 71 -7.59 -3.29 4.55
CA ALA A 71 -7.40 -2.34 5.64
C ALA A 71 -8.70 -1.53 5.87
N ILE A 72 -8.94 -1.11 7.11
CA ILE A 72 -9.92 -0.07 7.40
C ILE A 72 -9.19 1.26 7.37
N THR A 73 -9.53 2.13 6.42
CA THR A 73 -8.89 3.45 6.27
C THR A 73 -9.77 4.62 6.71
N LYS A 74 -11.04 4.34 7.02
CA LYS A 74 -12.03 5.30 7.49
C LYS A 74 -12.85 4.65 8.60
N PRO A 75 -12.27 4.46 9.79
CA PRO A 75 -12.96 3.81 10.89
C PRO A 75 -14.10 4.68 11.42
N GLU A 76 -15.23 4.06 11.71
CA GLU A 76 -16.38 4.70 12.35
C GLU A 76 -16.49 4.23 13.79
N PHE A 77 -16.86 5.14 14.69
CA PHE A 77 -16.90 4.87 16.13
C PHE A 77 -18.28 5.22 16.69
N ILE A 78 -18.68 4.42 17.68
CA ILE A 78 -19.83 4.70 18.53
C ILE A 78 -19.36 5.09 19.94
N PRO A 79 -20.15 5.84 20.71
CA PRO A 79 -19.83 6.11 22.10
C PRO A 79 -19.66 4.82 22.91
N GLY A 80 -18.64 4.77 23.79
CA GLY A 80 -18.39 3.61 24.64
C GLY A 80 -19.57 3.26 25.56
N ALA A 81 -20.34 4.27 26.00
CA ALA A 81 -21.53 4.08 26.83
C ALA A 81 -22.69 3.35 26.12
N THR A 82 -22.71 3.36 24.79
CA THR A 82 -23.73 2.68 23.98
C THR A 82 -23.20 1.42 23.30
N ALA A 83 -21.91 1.13 23.44
CA ALA A 83 -21.27 0.01 22.78
C ALA A 83 -21.71 -1.32 23.40
N GLN A 84 -22.28 -2.20 22.58
CA GLN A 84 -22.69 -3.53 22.98
C GLN A 84 -21.55 -4.53 22.78
N ILE A 85 -20.53 -4.45 23.65
CA ILE A 85 -19.39 -5.37 23.63
C ILE A 85 -19.51 -6.40 24.75
N ALA A 86 -19.18 -7.66 24.47
CA ALA A 86 -19.18 -8.71 25.48
C ALA A 86 -18.11 -8.42 26.56
N GLY A 87 -18.43 -8.74 27.81
CA GLY A 87 -17.47 -8.69 28.90
C GLY A 87 -16.23 -9.54 28.58
N GLY A 88 -15.04 -9.00 28.83
CA GLY A 88 -13.77 -9.69 28.53
C GLY A 88 -13.27 -9.56 27.09
N THR A 89 -13.99 -8.84 26.22
CA THR A 89 -13.51 -8.49 24.87
C THR A 89 -12.10 -7.91 24.93
N LYS A 90 -11.16 -8.55 24.21
CA LYS A 90 -9.79 -8.07 24.07
C LYS A 90 -9.69 -7.12 22.89
N GLY A 91 -8.77 -6.17 22.99
CA GLY A 91 -8.56 -5.16 21.97
C GLY A 91 -7.40 -4.25 22.36
N ILE A 92 -7.12 -3.31 21.46
CA ILE A 92 -6.12 -2.27 21.66
C ILE A 92 -6.86 -1.02 22.14
N GLY A 93 -6.48 -0.48 23.29
CA GLY A 93 -6.93 0.82 23.77
C GLY A 93 -5.88 1.88 23.44
N VAL A 94 -6.28 2.98 22.82
CA VAL A 94 -5.41 4.12 22.51
C VAL A 94 -5.98 5.37 23.16
N ALA A 95 -5.17 6.07 23.94
CA ALA A 95 -5.54 7.34 24.57
C ALA A 95 -4.48 8.39 24.24
N ILE A 96 -4.89 9.45 23.53
CA ILE A 96 -4.03 10.56 23.08
C ILE A 96 -4.78 11.86 23.33
N ASN A 97 -4.13 12.85 23.95
CA ASN A 97 -4.68 14.19 24.21
C ASN A 97 -6.09 14.17 24.86
N GLY A 98 -6.33 13.26 25.80
CA GLY A 98 -7.62 13.14 26.51
C GLY A 98 -8.74 12.48 25.70
N LYS A 99 -8.45 12.00 24.48
CA LYS A 99 -9.39 11.25 23.64
C LYS A 99 -8.98 9.79 23.62
N ALA A 100 -9.97 8.91 23.70
CA ALA A 100 -9.74 7.48 23.77
C ALA A 100 -10.54 6.74 22.69
N ARG A 101 -9.91 5.71 22.11
CA ARG A 101 -10.52 4.76 21.18
C ARG A 101 -10.18 3.34 21.60
N PHE A 102 -11.06 2.41 21.27
CA PHE A 102 -10.88 0.99 21.50
C PHE A 102 -11.08 0.23 20.19
N TYR A 103 -10.12 -0.63 19.85
CA TYR A 103 -10.10 -1.43 18.63
C TYR A 103 -10.20 -2.91 19.01
N PRO A 104 -11.37 -3.55 18.90
CA PRO A 104 -11.55 -4.93 19.31
C PRO A 104 -10.71 -5.89 18.45
N LEU A 105 -10.09 -6.89 19.07
CA LEU A 105 -9.27 -7.88 18.37
C LEU A 105 -10.06 -8.62 17.30
N TYR A 106 -11.36 -8.89 17.52
CA TYR A 106 -12.17 -9.59 16.52
C TYR A 106 -12.37 -8.76 15.24
N ILE A 107 -12.34 -7.41 15.30
CA ILE A 107 -12.34 -6.57 14.09
C ILE A 107 -10.98 -6.63 13.42
N LEU A 108 -9.91 -6.44 14.20
CA LEU A 108 -8.55 -6.55 13.71
C LEU A 108 -8.27 -7.94 13.09
N GLN A 109 -8.91 -9.01 13.56
CA GLN A 109 -8.79 -10.36 12.99
C GLN A 109 -9.39 -10.53 11.59
N TYR A 110 -10.27 -9.63 11.17
CA TYR A 110 -10.72 -9.58 9.79
C TYR A 110 -9.93 -8.56 8.96
N HIS A 111 -9.37 -7.52 9.60
CA HIS A 111 -8.68 -6.41 8.93
C HIS A 111 -7.21 -6.32 9.35
N GLN A 112 -6.28 -6.48 8.41
CA GLN A 112 -4.84 -6.50 8.74
C GLN A 112 -4.34 -5.25 9.47
N VAL A 113 -4.94 -4.10 9.18
CA VAL A 113 -4.61 -2.83 9.83
C VAL A 113 -5.83 -1.91 9.82
N ILE A 114 -5.96 -1.11 10.86
CA ILE A 114 -6.86 0.03 10.94
C ILE A 114 -6.00 1.29 10.93
N ASN A 115 -6.08 2.06 9.84
CA ASN A 115 -5.46 3.36 9.72
C ASN A 115 -6.45 4.40 10.22
N ASP A 116 -6.08 5.10 11.28
CA ASP A 116 -6.94 6.05 11.96
C ASP A 116 -6.19 7.36 12.24
N THR A 117 -6.94 8.42 12.50
CA THR A 117 -6.43 9.71 12.96
C THR A 117 -7.19 10.08 14.22
N LEU A 118 -6.49 10.07 15.34
CA LEU A 118 -7.02 10.46 16.64
C LEU A 118 -6.54 11.87 16.96
N GLU A 119 -7.44 12.84 16.85
CA GLU A 119 -7.09 14.27 16.82
C GLU A 119 -6.07 14.53 15.69
N ASP A 120 -4.90 15.10 15.99
CA ASP A 120 -3.84 15.36 15.01
C ASP A 120 -2.81 14.21 14.92
N CYS A 121 -3.09 13.06 15.55
CA CYS A 121 -2.17 11.93 15.59
C CYS A 121 -2.62 10.82 14.63
N ALA A 122 -1.85 10.61 13.56
CA ALA A 122 -2.00 9.44 12.70
C ALA A 122 -1.52 8.19 13.44
N ILE A 123 -2.36 7.16 13.48
CA ILE A 123 -2.08 5.89 14.14
C ILE A 123 -2.46 4.72 13.23
N ALA A 124 -1.74 3.62 13.37
CA ALA A 124 -2.03 2.35 12.73
C ALA A 124 -2.17 1.28 13.81
N CYS A 125 -3.36 0.68 13.91
CA CYS A 125 -3.62 -0.43 14.82
C CYS A 125 -3.55 -1.74 14.05
N SER A 126 -2.63 -2.62 14.45
CA SER A 126 -2.47 -3.99 13.93
C SER A 126 -2.22 -4.98 15.07
N TYR A 127 -2.43 -6.27 14.82
CA TYR A 127 -2.21 -7.34 15.80
C TYR A 127 -1.74 -8.63 15.12
#